data_AF-A0A814PQI0-F1
#
_entry.id   AF-A0A814PQI0-F1
#
_cell.length_a   1.000
_cell.length_b   1.000
_cell.length_c   1.000
_cell.angle_alpha   90.00
_cell.angle_beta   90.00
_cell.angle_gamma   90.00
#
_symmetry.space_group_name_H-M   'P 1'
#
loop_
_entity.id
_entity.type
_entity.pdbx_description
1 polymer ?
#
loop_
_entity_poly.entity_id
_entity_poly.type
_entity_poly.pdbx_seq_one_letter_code
_entity_poly.pdbx_strand_id
1 'polypeptide(L)'
;MKPWCSRHIYQDMTRPLSDYYINTSHNTYLFNNQISGTSNPEAYNRVLCSGCRAVEIDCYDGANGRPIVKHGYTLVQPCLFESIIRFIEPNLFKISPYPVILDLENHCSIEQQHEMARILKQVFGDRLITEPLSTNDSSVLPSPEDLKYKVLVRVIEHDLAGLFIYFQNIPFLPNENDKDNYSCCHSPNLSEKHFDRILENDPLDLIKQTGKSVFRMYPHGLRQDSSNPDPINAWNFGIHMVALNFQHDDLMMSLSYGKFIDNGGCGYILKPKYLINAYKINFNPFDYLKKPLMLPDNIIEHPQRLTITIISGQFLSRSNETTQDIPDPYVVVSTHGILCDQQTQKTKFIENNGFDPLWNETFQFNICFPQMCLVRFDVYDYDVFTKDDRIAYFCLPMTTMQTGYRHVHLRTKHNNLTYSTLFIHVTIENN
;
A
#
# COMPACT_ATOMS: atom_id res chain seq x y z
N MET A 1 -1.70 26.12 -8.13
CA MET A 1 -2.15 24.96 -8.93
C MET A 1 -2.68 23.91 -7.95
N LYS A 2 -3.89 23.37 -8.15
CA LYS A 2 -4.41 22.29 -7.28
C LYS A 2 -3.64 21.00 -7.62
N PRO A 3 -3.16 20.22 -6.64
CA PRO A 3 -2.60 18.89 -6.90
C PRO A 3 -3.65 18.00 -7.57
N TRP A 4 -3.20 17.02 -8.35
CA TRP A 4 -4.09 16.12 -9.10
C TRP A 4 -5.00 15.32 -8.17
N CYS A 5 -4.47 14.84 -7.06
CA CYS A 5 -5.21 14.11 -6.05
C CYS A 5 -5.81 15.07 -5.01
N SER A 6 -7.02 14.78 -4.54
CA SER A 6 -7.64 15.53 -3.44
C SER A 6 -6.74 15.47 -2.20
N ARG A 7 -6.37 16.63 -1.67
CA ARG A 7 -5.72 16.73 -0.34
C ARG A 7 -6.69 16.52 0.82
N HIS A 8 -7.97 16.33 0.53
CA HIS A 8 -9.01 16.17 1.53
C HIS A 8 -9.54 14.74 1.45
N ILE A 9 -9.87 14.20 2.61
CA ILE A 9 -10.62 12.96 2.74
C ILE A 9 -12.00 13.19 2.13
N TYR A 10 -12.43 12.30 1.23
CA TYR A 10 -13.69 12.43 0.51
C TYR A 10 -14.48 11.11 0.42
N GLN A 11 -13.84 9.97 0.69
CA GLN A 11 -14.50 8.68 0.72
C GLN A 11 -15.31 8.53 2.03
N ASP A 12 -16.29 7.63 2.04
CA ASP A 12 -17.00 7.27 3.26
C ASP A 12 -16.02 6.57 4.22
N MET A 13 -15.83 7.13 5.41
CA MET A 13 -14.90 6.64 6.45
C MET A 13 -15.63 5.97 7.62
N THR A 14 -16.94 5.75 7.48
CA THR A 14 -17.83 5.19 8.52
C THR A 14 -18.14 3.71 8.32
N ARG A 15 -17.54 3.07 7.30
CA ARG A 15 -17.70 1.64 7.03
C ARG A 15 -16.73 0.80 7.86
N PRO A 16 -16.96 -0.50 8.05
CA PRO A 16 -16.02 -1.36 8.77
C PRO A 16 -14.60 -1.33 8.19
N LEU A 17 -13.57 -1.48 9.03
CA LEU A 17 -12.17 -1.52 8.57
C LEU A 17 -11.90 -2.55 7.45
N SER A 18 -12.66 -3.66 7.41
CA SER A 18 -12.57 -4.68 6.35
C SER A 18 -13.05 -4.19 4.98
N ASP A 19 -13.58 -2.97 4.87
CA ASP A 19 -13.94 -2.34 3.61
C ASP A 19 -12.84 -1.47 3.02
N TYR A 20 -11.69 -1.30 3.69
CA TYR A 20 -10.60 -0.43 3.24
C TYR A 20 -9.32 -1.19 2.93
N TYR A 21 -8.61 -0.78 1.89
CA TYR A 21 -7.18 -1.02 1.79
C TYR A 21 -6.45 -0.15 2.81
N ILE A 22 -5.42 -0.71 3.44
CA ILE A 22 -4.65 -0.08 4.51
C ILE A 22 -3.19 -0.02 4.07
N ASN A 23 -2.59 1.16 4.16
CA ASN A 23 -1.19 1.35 3.81
C ASN A 23 -0.29 0.69 4.87
N THR A 24 0.47 -0.34 4.49
CA THR A 24 1.15 -1.25 5.43
C THR A 24 2.62 -1.42 5.08
N SER A 25 3.49 -1.28 6.07
CA SER A 25 4.92 -1.53 5.97
C SER A 25 5.29 -2.88 6.57
N HIS A 26 6.22 -3.56 5.92
CA HIS A 26 6.91 -4.76 6.39
C HIS A 26 8.27 -4.38 6.99
N ASN A 27 8.68 -5.03 8.08
CA ASN A 27 9.94 -4.82 8.81
C ASN A 27 10.32 -3.35 8.94
N THR A 28 9.39 -2.54 9.46
CA THR A 28 9.46 -1.07 9.43
C THR A 28 10.70 -0.48 10.11
N TYR A 29 11.31 -1.23 11.03
CA TYR A 29 12.55 -0.85 11.72
C TYR A 29 13.79 -0.83 10.81
N LEU A 30 13.73 -1.35 9.58
CA LEU A 30 14.86 -1.41 8.65
C LEU A 30 14.97 -0.17 7.76
N PHE A 31 16.18 0.39 7.64
CA PHE A 31 16.46 1.50 6.72
C PHE A 31 16.92 1.09 5.32
N ASN A 32 17.54 -0.08 5.17
CA ASN A 32 18.26 -0.46 3.95
C ASN A 32 17.93 -1.88 3.46
N ASN A 33 18.51 -2.91 4.09
CA ASN A 33 18.34 -4.31 3.68
C ASN A 33 17.98 -5.20 4.89
N GLN A 34 17.64 -6.46 4.63
CA GLN A 34 17.24 -7.43 5.67
C GLN A 34 18.43 -8.02 6.45
N ILE A 35 19.67 -7.86 6.00
CA ILE A 35 20.82 -8.65 6.50
C ILE A 35 21.65 -7.86 7.52
N SER A 36 21.86 -6.56 7.29
CA SER A 36 22.76 -5.72 8.08
C SER A 36 22.26 -4.28 8.19
N GLY A 37 22.64 -3.61 9.27
CA GLY A 37 22.22 -2.24 9.56
C GLY A 37 21.83 -2.09 11.03
N THR A 38 20.93 -1.16 11.31
CA THR A 38 20.46 -0.85 12.66
C THR A 38 18.95 -0.72 12.62
N SER A 39 18.26 -1.36 13.58
CA SER A 39 16.86 -1.04 13.85
C SER A 39 16.76 0.43 14.26
N ASN A 40 16.00 1.24 13.54
CA ASN A 40 16.04 2.69 13.71
C ASN A 40 14.63 3.29 13.90
N PRO A 41 14.37 4.01 15.00
CA PRO A 41 13.11 4.74 15.20
C PRO A 41 12.75 5.71 14.06
N GLU A 42 13.73 6.31 13.37
CA GLU A 42 13.47 7.23 12.25
C GLU A 42 12.83 6.52 11.04
N ALA A 43 13.05 5.21 10.87
CA ALA A 43 12.43 4.45 9.79
C ALA A 43 10.90 4.46 9.93
N TYR A 44 10.41 4.30 11.16
CA TYR A 44 8.99 4.43 11.48
C TYR A 44 8.47 5.84 11.22
N ASN A 45 9.21 6.89 11.59
CA ASN A 45 8.77 8.26 11.33
C ASN A 45 8.65 8.54 9.83
N ARG A 46 9.62 8.11 9.02
CA ARG A 46 9.57 8.21 7.55
C ARG A 46 8.34 7.49 6.99
N VAL A 47 8.09 6.27 7.44
CA VAL A 47 6.96 5.44 7.00
C VAL A 47 5.62 6.05 7.41
N LEU A 48 5.45 6.46 8.67
CA LEU A 48 4.23 7.14 9.15
C LEU A 48 4.00 8.47 8.44
N CYS A 49 5.05 9.25 8.20
CA CYS A 49 4.99 10.52 7.45
C CYS A 49 4.61 10.33 5.97
N SER A 50 4.76 9.13 5.42
CA SER A 50 4.29 8.80 4.06
C SER A 50 2.81 8.39 4.00
N GLY A 51 2.11 8.43 5.14
CA GLY A 51 0.70 8.03 5.26
C GLY A 51 0.49 6.55 5.55
N CYS A 52 1.54 5.78 5.88
CA CYS A 52 1.43 4.40 6.32
C CYS A 52 0.67 4.31 7.66
N ARG A 53 -0.22 3.33 7.80
CA ARG A 53 -1.12 3.16 8.96
C ARG A 53 -0.94 1.83 9.68
N ALA A 54 -0.19 0.89 9.11
CA ALA A 54 0.19 -0.33 9.80
C ALA A 54 1.72 -0.54 9.71
N VAL A 55 2.37 -0.64 10.87
CA VAL A 55 3.82 -0.75 10.99
C VAL A 55 4.19 -2.00 11.79
N GLU A 56 5.24 -2.66 11.37
CA GLU A 56 5.69 -3.93 11.95
C GLU A 56 6.85 -3.72 12.94
N ILE A 57 6.78 -4.42 14.07
CA ILE A 57 7.78 -4.36 15.16
C ILE A 57 8.13 -5.78 15.62
N ASP A 58 9.33 -6.24 15.26
CA ASP A 58 9.82 -7.57 15.64
C ASP A 58 10.43 -7.53 17.04
N CYS A 59 9.70 -8.02 18.01
CA CYS A 59 10.02 -7.91 19.42
C CYS A 59 10.76 -9.17 19.90
N TYR A 60 11.90 -8.99 20.56
CA TYR A 60 12.70 -10.07 21.16
C TYR A 60 13.09 -9.72 22.59
N ASP A 61 13.39 -10.77 23.37
CA ASP A 61 13.98 -10.58 24.69
C ASP A 61 15.31 -9.81 24.61
N GLY A 62 15.44 -8.77 25.43
CA GLY A 62 16.69 -8.06 25.63
C GLY A 62 17.25 -8.20 27.04
N ALA A 63 18.44 -7.62 27.26
CA ALA A 63 19.12 -7.70 28.54
C ALA A 63 18.37 -6.94 29.64
N ASN A 64 18.49 -7.42 30.88
CA ASN A 64 17.89 -6.81 32.08
C ASN A 64 16.36 -6.67 31.99
N GLY A 65 15.69 -7.62 31.34
CA GLY A 65 14.22 -7.62 31.19
C GLY A 65 13.67 -6.52 30.27
N ARG A 66 14.52 -5.92 29.42
CA ARG A 66 14.11 -4.82 28.52
C ARG A 66 13.94 -5.34 27.09
N PRO A 67 12.71 -5.36 26.54
CA PRO A 67 12.46 -5.84 25.19
C PRO A 67 13.22 -5.02 24.13
N ILE A 68 13.68 -5.71 23.09
CA ILE A 68 14.40 -5.12 21.96
C ILE A 68 13.69 -5.41 20.64
N VAL A 69 14.03 -4.63 19.61
CA VAL A 69 13.56 -4.78 18.25
C VAL A 69 14.73 -5.08 17.33
N LYS A 70 14.68 -6.20 16.62
CA LYS A 70 15.71 -6.65 15.68
C LYS A 70 15.11 -7.52 14.60
N HIS A 71 15.84 -7.67 13.50
CA HIS A 71 15.54 -8.74 12.55
C HIS A 71 16.18 -10.05 13.02
N GLY A 72 15.36 -11.06 13.35
CA GLY A 72 15.81 -12.35 13.88
C GLY A 72 16.90 -13.01 13.02
N TYR A 73 17.87 -13.65 13.65
CA TYR A 73 18.92 -14.44 12.97
C TYR A 73 19.78 -13.67 11.94
N THR A 74 19.87 -12.33 12.05
CA THR A 74 20.71 -11.49 11.16
C THR A 74 21.70 -10.60 11.92
N LEU A 75 22.46 -9.76 11.20
CA LEU A 75 23.47 -8.84 11.76
C LEU A 75 22.91 -7.45 12.07
N VAL A 76 21.60 -7.24 11.94
CA VAL A 76 20.94 -5.97 12.26
C VAL A 76 21.07 -5.68 13.75
N GLN A 77 21.64 -4.53 14.09
CA GLN A 77 21.83 -4.10 15.47
C GLN A 77 20.48 -3.74 16.11
N PRO A 78 20.18 -4.26 17.33
CA PRO A 78 18.90 -4.07 17.98
C PRO A 78 18.68 -2.64 18.48
N CYS A 79 17.42 -2.24 18.60
CA CYS A 79 16.99 -1.04 19.30
C CYS A 79 16.08 -1.42 20.48
N LEU A 80 15.97 -0.59 21.52
CA LEU A 80 15.01 -0.85 22.60
C LEU A 80 13.58 -0.64 22.09
N PHE A 81 12.67 -1.55 22.44
CA PHE A 81 11.24 -1.42 22.12
C PHE A 81 10.67 -0.11 22.67
N GLU A 82 10.97 0.22 23.93
CA GLU A 82 10.55 1.47 24.55
C GLU A 82 10.99 2.71 23.78
N SER A 83 12.23 2.72 23.26
CA SER A 83 12.75 3.83 22.48
C SER A 83 11.95 4.03 21.19
N ILE A 84 11.59 2.94 20.50
CA ILE A 84 10.74 3.00 19.30
C ILE A 84 9.36 3.54 19.65
N ILE A 85 8.68 2.96 20.65
CA ILE A 85 7.32 3.34 21.03
C ILE A 85 7.24 4.81 21.45
N ARG A 86 8.18 5.29 22.27
CA ARG A 86 8.24 6.71 22.67
C ARG A 86 8.56 7.66 21.51
N PHE A 87 9.37 7.21 20.56
CA PHE A 87 9.74 8.03 19.42
C PHE A 87 8.61 8.20 18.40
N ILE A 88 7.81 7.14 18.17
CA ILE A 88 6.73 7.18 17.18
C ILE A 88 5.47 7.86 17.70
N GLU A 89 5.21 7.82 19.02
CA GLU A 89 4.02 8.40 19.66
C GLU A 89 3.62 9.80 19.14
N PRO A 90 4.53 10.81 19.08
CA PRO A 90 4.16 12.15 18.63
C PRO A 90 3.88 12.22 17.12
N ASN A 91 4.28 11.22 16.35
CA ASN A 91 4.17 11.20 14.89
C ASN A 91 2.99 10.35 14.38
N LEU A 92 2.38 9.51 15.22
CA LEU A 92 1.34 8.55 14.84
C LEU A 92 0.22 9.18 14.01
N PHE A 93 -0.25 10.35 14.41
CA PHE A 93 -1.42 11.01 13.81
C PHE A 93 -1.11 12.34 13.12
N LYS A 94 0.18 12.61 12.82
CA LYS A 94 0.63 13.87 12.23
C LYS A 94 0.09 14.10 10.82
N ILE A 95 0.01 13.03 10.02
CA ILE A 95 -0.43 13.08 8.62
C ILE A 95 -1.90 12.66 8.45
N SER A 96 -2.40 11.80 9.33
CA SER A 96 -3.75 11.25 9.25
C SER A 96 -4.33 11.07 10.65
N PRO A 97 -5.61 11.44 10.88
CA PRO A 97 -6.26 11.21 12.17
C PRO A 97 -6.71 9.75 12.36
N TYR A 98 -6.69 8.94 11.29
CA TYR A 98 -7.18 7.57 11.31
C TYR A 98 -6.23 6.61 12.05
N PRO A 99 -6.76 5.46 12.51
CA PRO A 99 -6.03 4.56 13.40
C PRO A 99 -4.66 4.15 12.88
N VAL A 100 -3.76 3.84 13.82
CA VAL A 100 -2.48 3.18 13.52
C VAL A 100 -2.52 1.78 14.11
N ILE A 101 -2.13 0.79 13.32
CA ILE A 101 -2.00 -0.61 13.72
C ILE A 101 -0.52 -0.90 13.98
N LEU A 102 -0.20 -1.35 15.19
CA LEU A 102 1.09 -1.91 15.54
C LEU A 102 1.02 -3.42 15.35
N ASP A 103 1.73 -3.92 14.36
CA ASP A 103 1.83 -5.32 14.03
C ASP A 103 3.06 -5.91 14.72
N LEU A 104 2.85 -6.58 15.84
CA LEU A 104 3.93 -7.08 16.69
C LEU A 104 4.24 -8.53 16.34
N GLU A 105 5.46 -8.78 15.89
CA GLU A 105 6.01 -10.13 15.79
C GLU A 105 6.70 -10.45 17.12
N ASN A 106 6.02 -11.20 17.99
CA ASN A 106 6.39 -11.31 19.40
C ASN A 106 7.16 -12.61 19.69
N HIS A 107 8.46 -12.47 19.89
CA HIS A 107 9.40 -13.52 20.30
C HIS A 107 9.86 -13.36 21.76
N CYS A 108 9.17 -12.55 22.56
CA CYS A 108 9.54 -12.27 23.94
C CYS A 108 9.03 -13.35 24.90
N SER A 109 9.78 -13.59 25.97
CA SER A 109 9.32 -14.29 27.17
C SER A 109 8.10 -13.60 27.81
N ILE A 110 7.31 -14.34 28.58
CA ILE A 110 6.11 -13.81 29.25
C ILE A 110 6.44 -12.59 30.12
N GLU A 111 7.58 -12.61 30.82
CA GLU A 111 8.03 -11.46 31.64
C GLU A 111 8.23 -10.20 30.79
N GLN A 112 8.91 -10.33 29.65
CA GLN A 112 9.15 -9.20 28.75
C GLN A 112 7.89 -8.81 27.96
N GLN A 113 6.95 -9.72 27.73
CA GLN A 113 5.62 -9.38 27.21
C GLN A 113 4.84 -8.47 28.17
N HIS A 114 4.88 -8.74 29.48
CA HIS A 114 4.31 -7.83 30.48
C HIS A 114 4.96 -6.45 30.43
N GLU A 115 6.28 -6.39 30.24
CA GLU A 115 7.00 -5.12 30.08
C GLU A 115 6.60 -4.38 28.81
N MET A 116 6.46 -5.06 27.66
CA MET A 116 5.94 -4.47 26.42
C MET A 116 4.53 -3.91 26.61
N ALA A 117 3.62 -4.70 27.21
CA ALA A 117 2.26 -4.25 27.49
C ALA A 117 2.23 -3.03 28.44
N ARG A 118 3.11 -3.01 29.45
CA ARG A 118 3.29 -1.87 30.36
C ARG A 118 3.76 -0.63 29.63
N ILE A 119 4.77 -0.75 28.75
CA ILE A 119 5.29 0.34 27.92
C ILE A 119 4.19 0.90 27.02
N LEU A 120 3.47 0.04 26.30
CA LEU A 120 2.39 0.46 25.39
C LEU A 120 1.31 1.23 26.14
N LYS A 121 0.83 0.70 27.28
CA LYS A 121 -0.17 1.38 28.13
C LYS A 121 0.35 2.72 28.67
N GLN A 122 1.60 2.76 29.13
CA GLN A 122 2.20 3.98 29.69
C GLN A 122 2.38 5.07 28.62
N VAL A 123 2.84 4.71 27.42
CA VAL A 123 3.20 5.69 26.39
C VAL A 123 1.98 6.16 25.61
N PHE A 124 1.08 5.25 25.22
CA PHE A 124 -0.08 5.63 24.42
C PHE A 124 -1.31 6.02 25.24
N GLY A 125 -1.39 5.61 26.51
CA GLY A 125 -2.50 5.94 27.40
C GLY A 125 -3.86 5.64 26.75
N ASP A 126 -4.76 6.62 26.77
CA ASP A 126 -6.12 6.53 26.22
C ASP A 126 -6.18 6.33 24.69
N ARG A 127 -5.06 6.50 23.98
CA ARG A 127 -5.01 6.22 22.55
C ARG A 127 -4.91 4.72 22.27
N LEU A 128 -4.34 3.93 23.18
CA LEU A 128 -4.29 2.49 23.02
C LEU A 128 -5.66 1.87 23.26
N ILE A 129 -6.12 1.06 22.32
CA ILE A 129 -7.33 0.26 22.53
C ILE A 129 -6.99 -0.92 23.43
N THR A 130 -7.59 -0.94 24.62
CA THR A 130 -7.40 -2.01 25.62
C THR A 130 -8.67 -2.83 25.88
N GLU A 131 -9.77 -2.51 25.20
CA GLU A 131 -11.06 -3.18 25.28
C GLU A 131 -11.85 -2.98 23.98
N PRO A 132 -12.82 -3.85 23.65
CA PRO A 132 -13.68 -3.64 22.49
C PRO A 132 -14.38 -2.28 22.54
N LEU A 133 -14.42 -1.58 21.40
CA LEU A 133 -15.29 -0.41 21.28
C LEU A 133 -16.75 -0.82 21.44
N SER A 134 -17.54 0.04 22.07
CA SER A 134 -18.99 -0.11 22.18
C SER A 134 -19.62 0.19 20.81
N THR A 135 -19.61 -0.79 19.90
CA THR A 135 -20.27 -0.68 18.59
C THR A 135 -21.72 -1.18 18.68
N ASN A 136 -22.58 -0.67 17.79
CA ASN A 136 -23.97 -1.13 17.69
C ASN A 136 -24.08 -2.59 17.20
N ASP A 137 -23.04 -3.09 16.53
CA ASP A 137 -22.96 -4.44 15.98
C ASP A 137 -21.56 -5.02 16.24
N SER A 138 -21.50 -6.07 17.07
CA SER A 138 -20.26 -6.77 17.39
C SER A 138 -19.83 -7.77 16.30
N SER A 139 -20.61 -7.94 15.24
CA SER A 139 -20.31 -8.83 14.12
C SER A 139 -19.43 -8.20 13.04
N VAL A 140 -19.18 -6.88 13.13
CA VAL A 140 -18.36 -6.13 12.19
C VAL A 140 -17.24 -5.36 12.90
N LEU A 141 -16.15 -5.10 12.16
CA LEU A 141 -15.10 -4.22 12.65
C LEU A 141 -15.61 -2.77 12.74
N PRO A 142 -15.11 -1.97 13.69
CA PRO A 142 -15.35 -0.53 13.76
C PRO A 142 -14.79 0.15 12.52
N SER A 143 -15.26 1.37 12.27
CA SER A 143 -14.80 2.16 11.15
C SER A 143 -13.50 2.93 11.45
N PRO A 144 -12.77 3.39 10.41
CA PRO A 144 -11.72 4.38 10.59
C PRO A 144 -12.18 5.60 11.41
N GLU A 145 -13.43 6.05 11.20
CA GLU A 145 -14.02 7.18 11.93
C GLU A 145 -14.18 6.89 13.43
N ASP A 146 -14.71 5.72 13.80
CA ASP A 146 -14.87 5.29 15.20
C ASP A 146 -13.52 5.17 15.94
N LEU A 147 -12.45 4.94 15.18
CA LEU A 147 -11.10 4.68 15.67
C LEU A 147 -10.13 5.86 15.49
N LYS A 148 -10.64 7.07 15.24
CA LYS A 148 -9.78 8.26 15.14
C LYS A 148 -8.89 8.42 16.38
N TYR A 149 -7.61 8.68 16.12
CA TYR A 149 -6.56 8.84 17.13
C TYR A 149 -6.32 7.62 18.02
N LYS A 150 -6.73 6.43 17.56
CA LYS A 150 -6.53 5.17 18.28
C LYS A 150 -5.38 4.36 17.71
N VAL A 151 -4.71 3.65 18.61
CA VAL A 151 -3.67 2.67 18.32
C VAL A 151 -4.24 1.29 18.58
N LEU A 152 -4.20 0.46 17.55
CA LEU A 152 -4.61 -0.94 17.58
C LEU A 152 -3.36 -1.81 17.67
N VAL A 153 -3.42 -2.88 18.46
CA VAL A 153 -2.37 -3.90 18.46
C VAL A 153 -2.89 -5.13 17.73
N ARG A 154 -2.03 -5.63 16.84
CA ARG A 154 -2.12 -6.92 16.19
C ARG A 154 -0.89 -7.72 16.60
N VAL A 155 -1.07 -9.01 16.89
CA VAL A 155 0.05 -9.88 17.25
C VAL A 155 0.10 -11.03 16.27
N ILE A 156 1.25 -11.21 15.62
CA ILE A 156 1.47 -12.25 14.63
C ILE A 156 1.71 -13.60 15.34
N GLU A 157 2.41 -13.59 16.47
CA GLU A 157 2.76 -14.80 17.23
C GLU A 157 2.53 -14.62 18.73
N HIS A 158 1.90 -15.60 19.38
CA HIS A 158 1.62 -15.63 20.82
C HIS A 158 0.75 -14.46 21.35
N ASP A 159 0.23 -14.60 22.58
CA ASP A 159 -0.49 -13.51 23.26
C ASP A 159 0.48 -12.40 23.69
N LEU A 160 -0.03 -11.22 24.07
CA LEU A 160 0.75 -10.13 24.66
C LEU A 160 0.33 -9.91 26.12
N ALA A 161 0.59 -10.90 26.97
CA ALA A 161 0.34 -10.83 28.40
C ALA A 161 -1.09 -10.34 28.77
N GLY A 162 -2.11 -10.84 28.05
CA GLY A 162 -3.51 -10.46 28.24
C GLY A 162 -3.86 -9.03 27.82
N LEU A 163 -3.00 -8.34 27.07
CA LEU A 163 -3.38 -7.09 26.39
C LEU A 163 -4.47 -7.42 25.35
N PHE A 164 -5.50 -6.60 25.30
CA PHE A 164 -6.55 -6.78 24.31
C PHE A 164 -5.99 -6.62 22.88
N ILE A 165 -6.19 -7.65 22.07
CA ILE A 165 -5.76 -7.70 20.67
C ILE A 165 -6.99 -7.61 19.78
N TYR A 166 -7.02 -6.59 18.93
CA TYR A 166 -8.17 -6.34 18.04
C TYR A 166 -8.22 -7.35 16.88
N PHE A 167 -7.04 -7.65 16.33
CA PHE A 167 -6.86 -8.54 15.20
C PHE A 167 -6.21 -9.84 15.66
N GLN A 168 -7.01 -10.89 15.80
CA GLN A 168 -6.56 -12.20 16.20
C GLN A 168 -5.98 -12.92 14.99
N ASN A 169 -4.66 -13.18 15.00
CA ASN A 169 -4.04 -13.93 13.91
C ASN A 169 -4.54 -15.38 13.91
N ILE A 170 -5.03 -15.84 12.78
CA ILE A 170 -5.40 -17.24 12.56
C ILE A 170 -4.92 -17.71 11.17
N PRO A 171 -4.63 -19.01 10.99
CA PRO A 171 -4.38 -19.55 9.66
C PRO A 171 -5.61 -19.38 8.76
N PHE A 172 -5.40 -19.08 7.49
CA PHE A 172 -6.46 -19.18 6.48
C PHE A 172 -6.34 -20.51 5.75
N LEU A 173 -7.41 -21.30 5.80
CA LEU A 173 -7.51 -22.61 5.16
C LEU A 173 -8.67 -22.59 4.15
N PRO A 174 -8.37 -22.52 2.83
CA PRO A 174 -9.39 -22.54 1.78
C PRO A 174 -10.19 -23.86 1.80
N ASN A 175 -11.49 -23.81 1.44
CA ASN A 175 -12.34 -24.98 1.27
C ASN A 175 -12.63 -25.86 2.50
N GLU A 176 -12.27 -25.44 3.71
CA GLU A 176 -12.75 -26.11 4.93
C GLU A 176 -14.20 -25.67 5.24
N ASN A 177 -15.04 -26.62 5.66
CA ASN A 177 -16.48 -26.42 5.96
C ASN A 177 -16.74 -25.50 7.17
N ASP A 178 -15.69 -24.94 7.78
CA ASP A 178 -15.75 -24.09 8.99
C ASP A 178 -16.01 -22.60 8.65
N LYS A 179 -16.80 -22.36 7.60
CA LYS A 179 -17.09 -21.03 7.03
C LYS A 179 -17.84 -20.10 8.00
N ASP A 180 -18.44 -20.66 9.05
CA ASP A 180 -19.16 -19.93 10.09
C ASP A 180 -18.31 -19.59 11.33
N ASN A 181 -17.04 -20.04 11.39
CA ASN A 181 -16.14 -19.77 12.53
C ASN A 181 -15.21 -18.56 12.35
N TYR A 182 -15.23 -17.87 11.20
CA TYR A 182 -14.45 -16.65 11.02
C TYR A 182 -15.18 -15.42 11.56
N SER A 183 -14.81 -14.99 12.78
CA SER A 183 -15.16 -13.67 13.30
C SER A 183 -14.54 -12.55 12.46
N CYS A 184 -15.16 -11.37 12.46
CA CYS A 184 -14.61 -10.18 11.79
C CYS A 184 -13.24 -9.76 12.36
N CYS A 185 -12.95 -10.11 13.62
CA CYS A 185 -11.69 -9.85 14.31
C CYS A 185 -10.57 -10.84 13.94
N HIS A 186 -10.89 -11.95 13.27
CA HIS A 186 -9.87 -12.88 12.79
C HIS A 186 -9.13 -12.30 11.59
N SER A 187 -7.81 -12.20 11.68
CA SER A 187 -6.97 -11.52 10.70
C SER A 187 -5.83 -12.41 10.20
N PRO A 188 -6.05 -13.18 9.12
CA PRO A 188 -5.03 -14.08 8.61
C PRO A 188 -3.79 -13.38 8.03
N ASN A 189 -2.63 -13.99 8.26
CA ASN A 189 -1.35 -13.66 7.62
C ASN A 189 -1.07 -14.61 6.45
N LEU A 190 -0.77 -14.06 5.28
CA LEU A 190 -0.37 -14.82 4.10
C LEU A 190 1.02 -14.37 3.63
N SER A 191 1.95 -15.30 3.46
CA SER A 191 3.14 -15.00 2.65
C SER A 191 2.72 -14.89 1.18
N GLU A 192 3.46 -14.10 0.38
CA GLU A 192 3.17 -13.98 -1.06
C GLU A 192 3.08 -15.34 -1.76
N LYS A 193 3.93 -16.32 -1.40
CA LYS A 193 3.88 -17.68 -1.97
C LYS A 193 2.62 -18.45 -1.57
N HIS A 194 2.11 -18.24 -0.36
CA HIS A 194 0.84 -18.85 0.03
C HIS A 194 -0.31 -18.22 -0.75
N PHE A 195 -0.30 -16.89 -0.88
CA PHE A 195 -1.26 -16.17 -1.70
C PHE A 195 -1.26 -16.65 -3.17
N ASP A 196 -0.08 -16.77 -3.79
CA ASP A 196 0.05 -17.26 -5.17
C ASP A 196 -0.54 -18.67 -5.33
N ARG A 197 -0.26 -19.57 -4.39
CA ARG A 197 -0.86 -20.93 -4.40
C ARG A 197 -2.38 -20.89 -4.26
N ILE A 198 -2.95 -19.95 -3.51
CA ILE A 198 -4.41 -19.80 -3.43
C ILE A 198 -4.97 -19.36 -4.79
N LEU A 199 -4.30 -18.41 -5.47
CA LEU A 199 -4.71 -17.92 -6.78
C LEU A 199 -4.61 -18.98 -7.89
N GLU A 200 -3.60 -19.85 -7.83
CA GLU A 200 -3.43 -20.98 -8.77
C GLU A 200 -4.55 -22.02 -8.65
N ASN A 201 -5.23 -22.09 -7.50
CA ASN A 201 -6.34 -23.00 -7.24
C ASN A 201 -7.69 -22.28 -7.46
N ASP A 202 -8.41 -21.96 -6.38
CA ASP A 202 -9.67 -21.23 -6.41
C ASP A 202 -9.63 -20.08 -5.38
N PRO A 203 -9.56 -18.82 -5.83
CA PRO A 203 -9.51 -17.67 -4.95
C PRO A 203 -10.88 -17.28 -4.39
N LEU A 204 -11.98 -17.93 -4.81
CA LEU A 204 -13.33 -17.48 -4.45
C LEU A 204 -13.53 -17.37 -2.93
N ASP A 205 -13.12 -18.38 -2.17
CA ASP A 205 -13.23 -18.35 -0.70
C ASP A 205 -12.41 -17.20 -0.08
N LEU A 206 -11.24 -16.90 -0.64
CA LEU A 206 -10.42 -15.76 -0.21
C LEU A 206 -11.15 -14.42 -0.44
N ILE A 207 -11.66 -14.19 -1.64
CA ILE A 207 -12.34 -12.93 -1.97
C ILE A 207 -13.58 -12.75 -1.08
N LYS A 208 -14.35 -13.82 -0.85
CA LYS A 208 -15.50 -13.77 0.07
C LYS A 208 -15.09 -13.41 1.48
N GLN A 209 -14.00 -13.99 1.99
CA GLN A 209 -13.55 -13.77 3.36
C GLN A 209 -12.94 -12.38 3.55
N THR A 210 -12.26 -11.83 2.54
CA THR A 210 -11.76 -10.44 2.60
C THR A 210 -12.88 -9.39 2.62
N GLY A 211 -14.12 -9.75 2.26
CA GLY A 211 -15.31 -8.92 2.46
C GLY A 211 -15.83 -8.88 3.90
N LYS A 212 -15.29 -9.72 4.81
CA LYS A 212 -15.72 -9.83 6.21
C LYS A 212 -14.61 -9.46 7.19
N SER A 213 -13.38 -9.91 6.94
CA SER A 213 -12.25 -9.75 7.85
C SER A 213 -11.00 -9.19 7.16
N VAL A 214 -10.07 -8.65 7.95
CA VAL A 214 -8.84 -7.98 7.45
C VAL A 214 -7.73 -9.00 7.21
N PHE A 215 -7.20 -9.06 5.99
CA PHE A 215 -6.06 -9.91 5.64
C PHE A 215 -4.78 -9.10 5.54
N ARG A 216 -3.68 -9.74 5.96
CA ARG A 216 -2.32 -9.25 5.72
C ARG A 216 -1.58 -10.16 4.75
N MET A 217 -0.92 -9.56 3.76
CA MET A 217 0.09 -10.23 2.93
C MET A 217 1.46 -9.63 3.20
N TYR A 218 2.51 -10.46 3.20
CA TYR A 218 3.88 -10.01 3.41
C TYR A 218 4.90 -10.69 2.45
N PRO A 219 6.07 -10.08 2.24
CA PRO A 219 7.13 -10.62 1.36
C PRO A 219 7.65 -11.97 1.89
N HIS A 220 7.97 -12.91 0.99
CA HIS A 220 8.57 -14.19 1.38
C HIS A 220 10.01 -13.98 1.88
N GLY A 221 10.42 -14.72 2.92
CA GLY A 221 11.74 -14.58 3.56
C GLY A 221 12.98 -14.85 2.68
N LEU A 222 12.79 -15.22 1.41
CA LEU A 222 13.89 -15.31 0.44
C LEU A 222 14.24 -13.95 -0.20
N ARG A 223 13.39 -12.93 -0.02
CA ARG A 223 13.63 -11.56 -0.49
C ARG A 223 14.57 -10.81 0.46
N GLN A 224 15.77 -11.35 0.64
CA GLN A 224 16.80 -10.77 1.52
C GLN A 224 17.29 -9.40 1.03
N ASP A 225 17.11 -9.10 -0.26
CA ASP A 225 17.37 -7.80 -0.90
C ASP A 225 16.28 -6.75 -0.60
N SER A 226 15.23 -7.11 0.15
CA SER A 226 14.06 -6.29 0.44
C SER A 226 13.21 -5.94 -0.78
N SER A 227 13.33 -6.67 -1.89
CA SER A 227 12.39 -6.51 -3.02
C SER A 227 10.94 -6.72 -2.57
N ASN A 228 9.99 -6.13 -3.30
CA ASN A 228 8.57 -6.20 -2.93
C ASN A 228 7.77 -7.22 -3.76
N PRO A 229 6.75 -7.87 -3.16
CA PRO A 229 5.72 -8.59 -3.91
C PRO A 229 4.87 -7.62 -4.73
N ASP A 230 4.14 -8.12 -5.73
CA ASP A 230 3.17 -7.31 -6.49
C ASP A 230 1.93 -7.00 -5.63
N PRO A 231 1.71 -5.72 -5.25
CA PRO A 231 0.57 -5.36 -4.42
C PRO A 231 -0.72 -5.25 -5.23
N ILE A 232 -0.65 -5.04 -6.54
CA ILE A 232 -1.82 -4.93 -7.42
C ILE A 232 -2.58 -6.25 -7.40
N ASN A 233 -1.87 -7.36 -7.57
CA ASN A 233 -2.49 -8.68 -7.55
C ASN A 233 -3.19 -8.93 -6.20
N ALA A 234 -2.56 -8.64 -5.07
CA ALA A 234 -3.19 -8.78 -3.75
C ALA A 234 -4.43 -7.88 -3.57
N TRP A 235 -4.36 -6.62 -4.00
CA TRP A 235 -5.52 -5.71 -3.93
C TRP A 235 -6.67 -6.15 -4.84
N ASN A 236 -6.38 -6.73 -6.02
CA ASN A 236 -7.38 -7.28 -6.94
C ASN A 236 -8.26 -8.35 -6.27
N PHE A 237 -7.70 -9.08 -5.29
CA PHE A 237 -8.40 -10.11 -4.51
C PHE A 237 -8.87 -9.63 -3.13
N GLY A 238 -8.83 -8.31 -2.88
CA GLY A 238 -9.43 -7.69 -1.70
C GLY A 238 -8.56 -7.69 -0.44
N ILE A 239 -7.30 -8.12 -0.52
CA ILE A 239 -6.36 -8.07 0.61
C ILE A 239 -6.15 -6.63 1.06
N HIS A 240 -6.29 -6.37 2.36
CA HIS A 240 -6.33 -5.03 2.94
C HIS A 240 -4.94 -4.50 3.22
N MET A 241 -4.15 -5.29 3.95
CA MET A 241 -2.82 -4.93 4.46
C MET A 241 -1.75 -5.64 3.62
N VAL A 242 -1.38 -5.04 2.49
CA VAL A 242 -0.27 -5.54 1.68
C VAL A 242 1.02 -4.90 2.19
N ALA A 243 1.75 -5.62 3.03
CA ALA A 243 2.96 -5.15 3.68
C ALA A 243 4.14 -5.11 2.68
N LEU A 244 4.73 -3.93 2.49
CA LEU A 244 5.86 -3.72 1.60
C LEU A 244 7.09 -3.21 2.37
N ASN A 245 8.27 -3.47 1.86
CA ASN A 245 9.54 -2.90 2.30
C ASN A 245 9.68 -1.46 1.79
N PHE A 246 9.30 -0.47 2.62
CA PHE A 246 9.27 0.95 2.23
C PHE A 246 10.64 1.55 1.90
N GLN A 247 11.71 0.92 2.41
CA GLN A 247 13.08 1.28 2.14
C GLN A 247 13.53 0.91 0.72
N HIS A 248 12.85 -0.03 0.06
CA HIS A 248 13.22 -0.51 -1.27
C HIS A 248 12.47 0.29 -2.36
N ASP A 249 13.21 1.04 -3.18
CA ASP A 249 12.64 1.82 -4.28
C ASP A 249 12.48 0.97 -5.54
N ASP A 250 11.30 0.38 -5.72
CA ASP A 250 10.94 -0.38 -6.90
C ASP A 250 9.59 0.06 -7.51
N LEU A 251 9.18 -0.66 -8.56
CA LEU A 251 7.87 -0.47 -9.19
C LEU A 251 6.73 -0.66 -8.17
N MET A 252 6.83 -1.69 -7.33
CA MET A 252 5.76 -2.05 -6.40
C MET A 252 5.54 -0.98 -5.33
N MET A 253 6.62 -0.45 -4.76
CA MET A 253 6.54 0.64 -3.79
C MET A 253 6.00 1.91 -4.44
N SER A 254 6.38 2.21 -5.68
CA SER A 254 5.85 3.37 -6.40
C SER A 254 4.38 3.23 -6.83
N LEU A 255 3.90 2.01 -7.08
CA LEU A 255 2.46 1.72 -7.23
C LEU A 255 1.71 1.92 -5.90
N SER A 256 2.31 1.52 -4.77
CA SER A 256 1.75 1.76 -3.43
C SER A 256 1.65 3.24 -3.09
N TYR A 257 2.70 4.03 -3.33
CA TYR A 257 2.62 5.49 -3.20
C TYR A 257 1.51 6.07 -4.08
N GLY A 258 1.39 5.58 -5.32
CA GLY A 258 0.35 6.00 -6.25
C GLY A 258 -1.06 5.65 -5.78
N LYS A 259 -1.29 4.49 -5.17
CA LYS A 259 -2.61 4.13 -4.62
C LYS A 259 -2.98 4.98 -3.41
N PHE A 260 -2.04 5.15 -2.47
CA PHE A 260 -2.32 5.75 -1.17
C PHE A 260 -2.16 7.28 -1.12
N ILE A 261 -1.81 7.95 -2.23
CA ILE A 261 -1.96 9.40 -2.35
C ILE A 261 -3.44 9.83 -2.42
N ASP A 262 -4.33 8.89 -2.74
CA ASP A 262 -5.78 9.10 -2.78
C ASP A 262 -6.37 9.34 -1.38
N ASN A 263 -7.61 9.80 -1.33
CA ASN A 263 -8.38 10.06 -0.12
C ASN A 263 -7.64 10.95 0.90
N GLY A 264 -6.97 11.99 0.40
CA GLY A 264 -6.19 12.91 1.23
C GLY A 264 -4.86 12.35 1.73
N GLY A 265 -4.38 11.22 1.20
CA GLY A 265 -3.16 10.59 1.69
C GLY A 265 -3.31 9.96 3.08
N CYS A 266 -4.55 9.67 3.50
CA CYS A 266 -4.85 9.32 4.88
C CYS A 266 -4.47 7.87 5.26
N GLY A 267 -4.08 7.06 4.27
CA GLY A 267 -3.64 5.67 4.43
C GLY A 267 -4.76 4.62 4.44
N TYR A 268 -6.01 5.05 4.30
CA TYR A 268 -7.19 4.19 4.16
C TYR A 268 -7.93 4.52 2.87
N ILE A 269 -8.06 3.54 1.97
CA ILE A 269 -8.75 3.68 0.68
C ILE A 269 -9.92 2.71 0.64
N LEU A 270 -11.14 3.20 0.46
CA LEU A 270 -12.33 2.38 0.38
C LEU A 270 -12.25 1.42 -0.82
N LYS A 271 -12.53 0.13 -0.59
CA LYS A 271 -12.56 -0.89 -1.63
C LYS A 271 -13.77 -0.68 -2.56
N PRO A 272 -13.68 -1.14 -3.82
CA PRO A 272 -14.83 -1.20 -4.70
C PRO A 272 -15.99 -2.01 -4.12
N LYS A 273 -17.22 -1.61 -4.46
CA LYS A 273 -18.45 -2.27 -3.99
C LYS A 273 -18.50 -3.76 -4.34
N TYR A 274 -17.94 -4.17 -5.47
CA TYR A 274 -17.90 -5.59 -5.87
C TYR A 274 -16.95 -6.43 -5.02
N LEU A 275 -15.87 -5.85 -4.46
CA LEU A 275 -15.00 -6.53 -3.51
C LEU A 275 -15.62 -6.55 -2.10
N ILE A 276 -16.21 -5.44 -1.67
CA ILE A 276 -16.95 -5.36 -0.40
C ILE A 276 -18.08 -6.40 -0.36
N ASN A 277 -18.82 -6.55 -1.47
CA ASN A 277 -19.97 -7.45 -1.56
C ASN A 277 -19.64 -8.81 -2.19
N ALA A 278 -18.36 -9.17 -2.35
CA ALA A 278 -17.97 -10.38 -3.06
C ALA A 278 -18.61 -11.66 -2.50
N TYR A 279 -18.80 -11.73 -1.18
CA TYR A 279 -19.50 -12.83 -0.50
C TYR A 279 -20.97 -12.99 -0.90
N LYS A 280 -21.64 -11.93 -1.39
CA LYS A 280 -23.02 -11.96 -1.86
C LYS A 280 -23.13 -12.23 -3.35
N ILE A 281 -22.19 -11.71 -4.14
CA ILE A 281 -22.29 -11.69 -5.61
C ILE A 281 -21.38 -12.68 -6.32
N ASN A 282 -20.55 -13.43 -5.58
CA ASN A 282 -19.55 -14.36 -6.13
C ASN A 282 -18.62 -13.69 -7.16
N PHE A 283 -18.20 -12.45 -6.90
CA PHE A 283 -17.27 -11.74 -7.78
C PHE A 283 -15.90 -12.44 -7.78
N ASN A 284 -15.39 -12.72 -8.98
CA ASN A 284 -14.02 -13.19 -9.20
C ASN A 284 -13.37 -12.37 -10.32
N PRO A 285 -12.26 -11.65 -10.06
CA PRO A 285 -11.52 -10.90 -11.07
C PRO A 285 -11.14 -11.73 -12.31
N PHE A 286 -10.91 -13.03 -12.16
CA PHE A 286 -10.53 -13.90 -13.27
C PHE A 286 -11.70 -14.24 -14.21
N ASP A 287 -12.94 -14.15 -13.75
CA ASP A 287 -14.10 -14.52 -14.58
C ASP A 287 -14.30 -13.56 -15.75
N TYR A 288 -13.88 -12.29 -15.60
CA TYR A 288 -13.94 -11.30 -16.68
C TYR A 288 -13.09 -11.69 -17.90
N LEU A 289 -12.01 -12.44 -17.70
CA LEU A 289 -11.18 -12.97 -18.79
C LEU A 289 -11.90 -14.08 -19.58
N LYS A 290 -12.94 -14.68 -18.99
CA LYS A 290 -13.64 -15.84 -19.55
C LYS A 290 -15.01 -15.47 -20.12
N LYS A 291 -15.74 -14.55 -19.49
CA LYS A 291 -17.06 -14.08 -19.91
C LYS A 291 -17.31 -12.63 -19.43
N PRO A 292 -18.13 -11.82 -20.14
CA PRO A 292 -18.55 -10.52 -19.63
C PRO A 292 -19.26 -10.70 -18.28
N LEU A 293 -18.77 -10.04 -17.22
CA LEU A 293 -19.46 -10.07 -15.93
C LEU A 293 -20.81 -9.36 -16.05
N MET A 294 -21.89 -10.08 -15.76
CA MET A 294 -23.21 -9.49 -15.53
C MET A 294 -23.36 -9.20 -14.03
N LEU A 295 -22.75 -8.12 -13.55
CA LEU A 295 -23.06 -7.60 -12.20
C LEU A 295 -24.19 -6.56 -12.29
N PRO A 296 -24.98 -6.40 -11.21
CA PRO A 296 -25.97 -5.33 -11.12
C PRO A 296 -25.36 -3.94 -11.38
N ASP A 297 -26.07 -3.07 -12.09
CA ASP A 297 -25.62 -1.71 -12.48
C ASP A 297 -25.21 -0.84 -11.27
N ASN A 298 -25.74 -1.12 -10.07
CA ASN A 298 -25.38 -0.40 -8.85
C ASN A 298 -24.07 -0.89 -8.19
N ILE A 299 -23.44 -1.93 -8.74
CA ILE A 299 -22.24 -2.61 -8.21
C ILE A 299 -21.03 -2.44 -9.13
N ILE A 300 -21.19 -2.60 -10.45
CA ILE A 300 -20.11 -2.38 -11.44
C ILE A 300 -20.17 -0.95 -11.97
N GLU A 301 -19.00 -0.32 -12.12
CA GLU A 301 -18.90 0.91 -12.91
C GLU A 301 -18.79 0.59 -14.40
N HIS A 302 -19.35 1.45 -15.24
CA HIS A 302 -19.24 1.27 -16.69
C HIS A 302 -17.77 1.33 -17.12
N PRO A 303 -17.34 0.46 -18.06
CA PRO A 303 -16.04 0.58 -18.70
C PRO A 303 -15.83 2.01 -19.22
N GLN A 304 -14.57 2.46 -19.19
CA GLN A 304 -14.20 3.82 -19.59
C GLN A 304 -13.07 3.79 -20.61
N ARG A 305 -13.11 4.75 -21.54
CA ARG A 305 -11.99 5.05 -22.44
C ARG A 305 -11.22 6.24 -21.89
N LEU A 306 -9.97 5.98 -21.52
CA LEU A 306 -9.00 6.98 -21.11
C LEU A 306 -8.14 7.37 -22.30
N THR A 307 -8.19 8.64 -22.71
CA THR A 307 -7.30 9.18 -23.74
C THR A 307 -6.36 10.20 -23.12
N ILE A 308 -5.06 10.00 -23.32
CA ILE A 308 -3.99 10.85 -22.78
C ILE A 308 -3.13 11.35 -23.94
N THR A 309 -3.04 12.67 -24.09
CA THR A 309 -2.07 13.30 -24.98
C THR A 309 -0.88 13.79 -24.18
N ILE A 310 0.30 13.21 -24.42
CA ILE A 310 1.58 13.70 -23.89
C ILE A 310 2.04 14.86 -24.78
N ILE A 311 1.90 16.09 -24.28
CA ILE A 311 2.23 17.30 -25.04
C ILE A 311 3.72 17.58 -24.93
N SER A 312 4.20 17.87 -23.71
CA SER A 312 5.60 18.27 -23.49
C SER A 312 6.09 17.91 -22.08
N GLY A 313 7.41 18.02 -21.87
CA GLY A 313 8.08 17.91 -20.57
C GLY A 313 8.65 19.25 -20.14
N GLN A 314 8.98 19.38 -18.85
CA GLN A 314 9.69 20.53 -18.31
C GLN A 314 10.72 20.05 -17.28
N PHE A 315 11.96 20.55 -17.37
CA PHE A 315 13.04 20.30 -16.39
C PHE A 315 13.28 18.81 -16.09
N LEU A 316 13.35 17.98 -17.12
CA LEU A 316 13.69 16.56 -17.05
C LEU A 316 15.21 16.41 -16.97
N SER A 317 15.75 16.47 -15.75
CA SER A 317 17.19 16.33 -15.48
C SER A 317 17.52 14.93 -14.94
N ARG A 318 18.68 14.38 -15.33
CA ARG A 318 19.25 13.18 -14.69
C ARG A 318 19.45 13.41 -13.19
N SER A 319 19.37 12.34 -12.40
CA SER A 319 19.72 12.39 -10.98
C SER A 319 21.23 12.35 -10.72
N ASN A 320 22.03 11.98 -11.72
CA ASN A 320 23.48 11.85 -11.60
C ASN A 320 24.17 13.00 -12.35
N GLU A 321 24.75 13.94 -11.60
CA GLU A 321 25.43 15.14 -12.10
C GLU A 321 26.80 14.88 -12.76
N THR A 322 27.22 13.61 -12.86
CA THR A 322 28.60 13.24 -13.25
C THR A 322 28.85 13.24 -14.76
N THR A 323 27.80 13.29 -15.59
CA THR A 323 27.92 13.32 -17.06
C THR A 323 27.43 14.66 -17.60
N GLN A 324 28.20 15.29 -18.50
CA GLN A 324 27.78 16.51 -19.22
C GLN A 324 26.69 16.25 -20.28
N ASP A 325 26.27 15.01 -20.46
CA ASP A 325 25.30 14.61 -21.48
C ASP A 325 23.89 15.11 -21.15
N ILE A 326 23.21 15.66 -22.16
CA ILE A 326 21.83 16.11 -22.09
C ILE A 326 20.94 14.88 -22.30
N PRO A 327 19.88 14.68 -21.51
CA PRO A 327 19.04 13.48 -21.64
C PRO A 327 18.27 13.47 -22.96
N ASP A 328 17.96 12.25 -23.40
CA ASP A 328 17.13 11.91 -24.55
C ASP A 328 15.75 11.39 -24.10
N PRO A 329 14.86 12.26 -23.57
CA PRO A 329 13.71 11.78 -22.82
C PRO A 329 12.64 11.15 -23.70
N TYR A 330 12.02 10.10 -23.18
CA TYR A 330 10.72 9.60 -23.63
C TYR A 330 9.80 9.27 -22.45
N VAL A 331 8.49 9.24 -22.71
CA VAL A 331 7.47 8.98 -21.71
C VAL A 331 6.83 7.62 -21.95
N VAL A 332 6.71 6.82 -20.91
CA VAL A 332 5.94 5.57 -20.87
C VAL A 332 4.69 5.81 -20.04
N VAL A 333 3.53 5.53 -20.61
CA VAL A 333 2.24 5.54 -19.90
C VAL A 333 1.76 4.09 -19.78
N SER A 334 1.57 3.64 -18.55
CA SER A 334 1.12 2.27 -18.24
C SER A 334 -0.07 2.26 -17.28
N THR A 335 -0.94 1.29 -17.44
CA THR A 335 -2.10 1.04 -16.58
C THR A 335 -1.87 -0.23 -15.77
N HIS A 336 -2.20 -0.18 -14.47
CA HIS A 336 -1.96 -1.27 -13.52
C HIS A 336 -3.25 -1.53 -12.74
N GLY A 337 -3.68 -2.78 -12.65
CA GLY A 337 -4.96 -3.14 -12.03
C GLY A 337 -5.32 -4.58 -12.32
N ILE A 338 -6.60 -4.84 -12.59
CA ILE A 338 -7.05 -6.13 -13.12
C ILE A 338 -6.33 -6.41 -14.45
N LEU A 339 -5.96 -7.67 -14.70
CA LEU A 339 -5.14 -8.07 -15.85
C LEU A 339 -5.70 -7.58 -17.21
N CYS A 340 -7.02 -7.56 -17.39
CA CYS A 340 -7.65 -7.09 -18.62
C CYS A 340 -7.44 -5.60 -18.91
N ASP A 341 -7.10 -4.80 -17.91
CA ASP A 341 -6.90 -3.35 -18.04
C ASP A 341 -5.42 -2.98 -18.22
N GLN A 342 -4.50 -3.94 -18.02
CA GLN A 342 -3.06 -3.68 -18.09
C GLN A 342 -2.60 -3.45 -19.52
N GLN A 343 -2.13 -2.23 -19.78
CA GLN A 343 -1.70 -1.74 -21.08
C GLN A 343 -0.46 -0.85 -20.90
N THR A 344 0.41 -0.76 -21.90
CA THR A 344 1.59 0.12 -21.88
C THR A 344 1.81 0.71 -23.26
N GLN A 345 1.96 2.03 -23.32
CA GLN A 345 2.28 2.78 -24.53
C GLN A 345 3.42 3.75 -24.23
N LYS A 346 4.22 4.11 -25.24
CA LYS A 346 5.36 5.02 -25.06
C LYS A 346 5.48 5.99 -26.22
N THR A 347 6.00 7.18 -25.93
CA THR A 347 6.36 8.17 -26.95
C THR A 347 7.65 7.77 -27.66
N LYS A 348 7.98 8.47 -28.74
CA LYS A 348 9.36 8.55 -29.24
C LYS A 348 10.23 9.31 -28.23
N PHE A 349 11.54 9.08 -28.26
CA PHE A 349 12.48 9.92 -27.54
C PHE A 349 12.77 11.22 -28.28
N ILE A 350 13.12 12.26 -27.54
CA ILE A 350 13.58 13.54 -28.08
C ILE A 350 15.07 13.66 -27.79
N GLU A 351 15.89 13.75 -28.83
CA GLU A 351 17.34 13.83 -28.70
C GLU A 351 17.78 15.15 -28.06
N ASN A 352 18.67 15.06 -27.07
CA ASN A 352 19.36 16.13 -26.38
C ASN A 352 18.44 17.27 -25.90
N ASN A 353 17.27 16.94 -25.34
CA ASN A 353 16.37 17.94 -24.77
C ASN A 353 15.65 17.45 -23.50
N GLY A 354 16.28 17.68 -22.35
CA GLY A 354 15.62 17.57 -21.04
C GLY A 354 14.88 18.83 -20.57
N PHE A 355 15.07 19.98 -21.22
CA PHE A 355 14.56 21.26 -20.69
C PHE A 355 13.07 21.45 -20.99
N ASP A 356 12.67 21.27 -22.25
CA ASP A 356 11.31 21.51 -22.75
C ASP A 356 10.90 20.59 -23.93
N PRO A 357 11.14 19.27 -23.88
CA PRO A 357 10.84 18.37 -24.98
C PRO A 357 9.35 18.37 -25.35
N LEU A 358 9.05 18.27 -26.65
CA LEU A 358 7.69 18.27 -27.20
C LEU A 358 7.43 16.97 -27.95
N TRP A 359 6.43 16.20 -27.52
CA TRP A 359 6.03 14.93 -28.13
C TRP A 359 4.75 15.04 -28.96
N ASN A 360 3.69 15.64 -28.39
CA ASN A 360 2.34 15.68 -28.98
C ASN A 360 1.78 14.31 -29.40
N GLU A 361 2.06 13.27 -28.62
CA GLU A 361 1.59 11.91 -28.90
C GLU A 361 0.36 11.57 -28.05
N THR A 362 -0.62 10.90 -28.65
CA THR A 362 -1.89 10.55 -27.97
C THR A 362 -2.05 9.04 -27.86
N PHE A 363 -2.37 8.59 -26.65
CA PHE A 363 -2.60 7.19 -26.30
C PHE A 363 -4.04 7.00 -25.85
N GLN A 364 -4.61 5.84 -26.18
CA GLN A 364 -5.95 5.42 -25.75
C GLN A 364 -5.85 4.12 -24.97
N PHE A 365 -6.54 4.06 -23.84
CA PHE A 365 -6.62 2.90 -22.95
C PHE A 365 -8.09 2.58 -22.69
N ASN A 366 -8.48 1.33 -22.92
CA ASN A 366 -9.81 0.85 -22.54
C ASN A 366 -9.73 0.21 -21.17
N ILE A 367 -10.50 0.72 -20.21
CA ILE A 367 -10.45 0.33 -18.79
C ILE A 367 -11.81 -0.23 -18.37
N CYS A 368 -11.84 -1.50 -18.01
CA CYS A 368 -13.03 -2.24 -17.59
C CYS A 368 -13.34 -2.01 -16.10
N PHE A 369 -12.31 -1.83 -15.26
CA PHE A 369 -12.44 -1.62 -13.82
C PHE A 369 -11.75 -0.33 -13.35
N PRO A 370 -12.33 0.86 -13.62
CA PRO A 370 -11.69 2.14 -13.30
C PRO A 370 -11.27 2.31 -11.83
N GLN A 371 -12.07 1.85 -10.86
CA GLN A 371 -11.75 1.92 -9.43
C GLN A 371 -10.50 1.11 -9.02
N MET A 372 -10.09 0.14 -9.83
CA MET A 372 -8.93 -0.71 -9.57
C MET A 372 -7.73 -0.36 -10.43
N CYS A 373 -7.88 0.62 -11.34
CA CYS A 373 -6.84 1.02 -12.26
C CYS A 373 -6.00 2.16 -11.69
N LEU A 374 -4.68 1.95 -11.63
CA LEU A 374 -3.66 2.99 -11.47
C LEU A 374 -3.09 3.35 -12.84
N VAL A 375 -2.87 4.64 -13.06
CA VAL A 375 -2.17 5.16 -14.23
C VAL A 375 -0.79 5.64 -13.80
N ARG A 376 0.22 5.17 -14.51
CA ARG A 376 1.62 5.46 -14.22
C ARG A 376 2.29 6.11 -15.42
N PHE A 377 2.97 7.22 -15.16
CA PHE A 377 3.85 7.92 -16.07
C PHE A 377 5.28 7.65 -15.63
N ASP A 378 6.10 7.07 -16.49
CA ASP A 378 7.55 7.02 -16.30
C ASP A 378 8.21 7.87 -17.38
N VAL A 379 9.24 8.61 -16.99
CA VAL A 379 10.12 9.33 -17.91
C VAL A 379 11.47 8.64 -17.87
N TYR A 380 11.93 8.22 -19.04
CA TYR A 380 13.21 7.56 -19.22
C TYR A 380 14.12 8.42 -20.08
N ASP A 381 15.41 8.24 -19.89
CA ASP A 381 16.47 8.68 -20.76
C ASP A 381 16.85 7.53 -21.70
N TYR A 382 16.78 7.74 -23.01
CA TYR A 382 17.13 6.71 -23.97
C TYR A 382 18.64 6.55 -24.07
N ASP A 383 19.13 5.32 -23.92
CA ASP A 383 20.55 5.00 -24.11
C ASP A 383 20.73 4.00 -25.25
N VAL A 384 21.67 4.28 -26.16
CA VAL A 384 21.95 3.39 -27.30
C VAL A 384 22.65 2.09 -26.85
N PHE A 385 23.52 2.19 -25.84
CA PHE A 385 24.43 1.10 -25.45
C PHE A 385 24.14 0.50 -24.07
N THR A 386 23.40 1.22 -23.23
CA THR A 386 23.06 0.82 -21.86
C THR A 386 21.55 0.70 -21.68
N LYS A 387 21.13 0.28 -20.49
CA LYS A 387 19.72 0.28 -20.14
C LYS A 387 19.30 1.73 -19.87
N ASP A 388 18.20 2.14 -20.49
CA ASP A 388 17.55 3.43 -20.27
C ASP A 388 17.39 3.76 -18.77
N ASP A 389 17.88 4.93 -18.39
CA ASP A 389 17.81 5.43 -17.03
C ASP A 389 16.44 6.08 -16.75
N ARG A 390 15.77 5.65 -15.67
CA ARG A 390 14.52 6.32 -15.24
C ARG A 390 14.85 7.68 -14.62
N ILE A 391 14.42 8.75 -15.28
CA ILE A 391 14.54 10.13 -14.82
C ILE A 391 13.58 10.37 -13.65
N ALA A 392 12.30 10.13 -13.87
CA ALA A 392 11.26 10.40 -12.89
C ALA A 392 9.99 9.61 -13.21
N TYR A 393 9.04 9.59 -12.28
CA TYR A 393 7.75 8.93 -12.45
C TYR A 393 6.62 9.67 -11.72
N PHE A 394 5.39 9.33 -12.04
CA PHE A 394 4.22 9.64 -11.22
C PHE A 394 3.18 8.55 -11.38
N CYS A 395 2.51 8.17 -10.30
CA CYS A 395 1.47 7.16 -10.30
C CYS A 395 0.27 7.68 -9.50
N LEU A 396 -0.95 7.40 -9.95
CA LEU A 396 -2.19 7.75 -9.27
C LEU A 396 -3.34 6.83 -9.69
N PRO A 397 -4.44 6.74 -8.92
CA PRO A 397 -5.63 6.02 -9.35
C PRO A 397 -6.34 6.79 -10.46
N MET A 398 -6.84 6.06 -11.46
CA MET A 398 -7.57 6.61 -12.60
C MET A 398 -8.76 7.48 -12.13
N THR A 399 -9.47 7.05 -11.10
CA THR A 399 -10.62 7.75 -10.52
C THR A 399 -10.29 9.13 -9.95
N THR A 400 -9.01 9.41 -9.69
CA THR A 400 -8.54 10.72 -9.21
C THR A 400 -8.02 11.62 -10.32
N MET A 401 -7.92 11.13 -11.56
CA MET A 401 -7.46 11.91 -12.70
C MET A 401 -8.45 13.02 -13.04
N GLN A 402 -7.93 14.21 -13.29
CA GLN A 402 -8.72 15.35 -13.76
C GLN A 402 -8.61 15.50 -15.28
N THR A 403 -9.73 15.74 -15.95
CA THR A 403 -9.79 15.93 -17.41
C THR A 403 -9.36 17.32 -17.86
N GLY A 404 -9.00 17.46 -19.14
CA GLY A 404 -8.48 18.67 -19.76
C GLY A 404 -6.95 18.79 -19.64
N TYR A 405 -6.43 20.00 -19.84
CA TYR A 405 -5.00 20.30 -19.77
C TYR A 405 -4.47 20.31 -18.35
N ARG A 406 -3.39 19.57 -18.07
CA ARG A 406 -2.85 19.43 -16.71
C ARG A 406 -1.33 19.23 -16.73
N HIS A 407 -0.67 19.64 -15.64
CA HIS A 407 0.73 19.29 -15.38
C HIS A 407 0.83 18.11 -14.41
N VAL A 408 1.42 17.00 -14.86
CA VAL A 408 1.83 15.89 -13.98
C VAL A 408 3.11 16.31 -13.27
N HIS A 409 3.07 16.40 -11.94
CA HIS A 409 4.25 16.67 -11.14
C HIS A 409 5.00 15.37 -10.85
N LEU A 410 6.14 15.20 -11.50
CA LEU A 410 6.92 13.98 -11.42
C LEU A 410 7.66 13.88 -10.08
N ARG A 411 8.15 12.68 -9.81
CA ARG A 411 8.88 12.31 -8.60
C ARG A 411 10.06 11.42 -8.94
N THR A 412 11.11 11.51 -8.15
CA THR A 412 12.30 10.68 -8.30
C THR A 412 12.23 9.48 -7.34
N LYS A 413 13.35 8.77 -7.19
CA LYS A 413 13.47 7.63 -6.25
C LYS A 413 12.98 8.00 -4.86
N HIS A 414 12.40 7.04 -4.17
CA HIS A 414 11.78 7.20 -2.85
C HIS A 414 10.66 8.24 -2.80
N ASN A 415 9.97 8.45 -3.93
CA ASN A 415 8.81 9.35 -4.03
C ASN A 415 9.16 10.83 -3.75
N ASN A 416 10.43 11.22 -3.92
CA ASN A 416 10.90 12.58 -3.68
C ASN A 416 10.36 13.55 -4.72
N LEU A 417 10.01 14.76 -4.29
CA LEU A 417 9.55 15.82 -5.18
C LEU A 417 10.68 16.29 -6.10
N THR A 418 10.32 16.62 -7.35
CA THR A 418 11.21 17.29 -8.31
C THR A 418 10.49 18.48 -8.96
N TYR A 419 11.25 19.35 -9.61
CA TYR A 419 10.72 20.41 -10.46
C TYR A 419 10.23 19.90 -11.83
N SER A 420 10.55 18.64 -12.15
CA SER A 420 10.20 18.01 -13.41
C SER A 420 8.67 17.82 -13.56
N THR A 421 8.11 18.22 -14.70
CA THR A 421 6.69 18.04 -15.00
C THR A 421 6.45 17.53 -16.42
N LEU A 422 5.29 16.89 -16.63
CA LEU A 422 4.73 16.65 -17.97
C LEU A 422 3.50 17.53 -18.16
N PHE A 423 3.40 18.23 -19.26
CA PHE A 423 2.16 18.88 -19.68
C PHE A 423 1.37 17.92 -20.58
N ILE A 424 0.13 17.62 -20.19
CA ILE A 424 -0.70 16.62 -20.87
C ILE A 424 -2.14 17.10 -21.01
N HIS A 425 -2.90 16.43 -21.89
CA HIS A 425 -4.36 16.56 -21.98
C HIS A 425 -5.02 15.22 -21.70
N VAL A 426 -6.04 15.20 -20.85
CA VAL A 426 -6.74 13.97 -20.43
C VAL A 426 -8.22 14.05 -20.79
N THR A 427 -8.76 12.98 -21.38
CA THR A 427 -10.21 12.79 -21.52
C THR A 427 -10.60 11.40 -21.03
N ILE A 428 -11.76 11.32 -20.38
CA ILE A 428 -12.33 10.09 -19.85
C ILE A 428 -13.78 10.05 -20.32
N GLU A 429 -14.14 9.01 -21.06
CA GLU A 429 -15.46 8.81 -21.64
C GLU A 429 -15.99 7.45 -21.19
N ASN A 430 -17.29 7.35 -20.92
CA ASN A 430 -17.92 6.05 -20.67
C ASN A 430 -18.01 5.31 -22.01
N ASN A 431 -17.57 4.04 -22.03
CA ASN A 431 -17.59 3.16 -23.21
C ASN A 431 -18.95 2.48 -23.40
#